data_AF-A0A6N7GH93-F1
#
_entry.id   AF-A0A6N7GH93-F1
#
_cell.length_a   1.000
_cell.length_b   1.000
_cell.length_c   1.000
_cell.angle_alpha   90.00
_cell.angle_beta   90.00
_cell.angle_gamma   90.00
#
_symmetry.space_group_name_H-M   'P 1'
#
loop_
_entity.id
_entity.type
_entity.pdbx_description
1 polymer ?
#
loop_
_entity_poly.entity_id
_entity_poly.type
_entity_poly.pdbx_seq_one_letter_code
_entity_poly.pdbx_strand_id
1 'polypeptide(L)'
;MATELTQRDLRARSAQIMDAVEHGEEFIVTRNGTPVGELIPLRRHRTVTREHFAAVSANAPVIDAALFRADADRAGDRSLQDPYVR
;
A
#
# COMPACT_ATOMS: atom_id res chain seq x y z
N MET A 1 2.84 -14.53 4.40
CA MET A 1 1.53 -15.11 4.77
C MET A 1 0.98 -14.22 5.87
N ALA A 2 -0.22 -13.66 5.69
CA ALA A 2 -0.79 -12.73 6.64
C ALA A 2 -1.15 -13.44 7.96
N THR A 3 -0.84 -12.81 9.08
CA THR A 3 -1.09 -13.37 10.42
C THR A 3 -2.57 -13.23 10.77
N GLU A 4 -3.17 -14.28 11.33
CA GLU A 4 -4.58 -14.23 11.74
C GLU A 4 -4.76 -13.45 13.05
N LEU A 5 -5.74 -12.55 13.08
CA LEU A 5 -6.16 -11.80 14.25
C LEU A 5 -7.60 -12.13 14.62
N THR A 6 -7.80 -12.61 15.84
CA THR A 6 -9.14 -12.79 16.38
C THR A 6 -9.68 -11.48 16.95
N GLN A 7 -11.00 -11.42 17.17
CA GLN A 7 -11.62 -10.31 17.91
C GLN A 7 -11.02 -10.09 19.31
N ARG A 8 -10.49 -11.15 19.96
CA ARG A 8 -9.80 -11.04 21.25
C ARG A 8 -8.45 -10.34 21.12
N ASP A 9 -7.73 -10.56 20.03
CA ASP A 9 -6.42 -9.96 19.80
C ASP A 9 -6.58 -8.47 19.55
N LEU A 10 -7.56 -8.09 18.73
CA LEU A 10 -7.89 -6.70 18.45
C LEU A 10 -8.17 -5.91 19.73
N ARG A 11 -8.97 -6.45 20.67
CA ARG A 11 -9.27 -5.75 21.94
C ARG A 11 -8.08 -5.68 22.91
N ALA A 12 -7.21 -6.70 22.90
CA ALA A 12 -6.16 -6.83 23.91
C ALA A 12 -4.84 -6.17 23.49
N ARG A 13 -4.61 -6.06 22.18
CA ARG A 13 -3.31 -5.68 21.59
C ARG A 13 -3.44 -4.62 20.50
N SER A 14 -4.51 -3.81 20.52
CA SER A 14 -4.81 -2.82 19.47
C SER A 14 -3.62 -1.92 19.14
N ALA A 15 -2.96 -1.33 20.14
CA ALA A 15 -1.81 -0.45 19.93
C ALA A 15 -0.68 -1.16 19.17
N GLN A 16 -0.30 -2.36 19.63
CA GLN A 16 0.79 -3.14 19.05
C GLN A 16 0.47 -3.60 17.61
N ILE A 17 -0.80 -3.92 17.35
CA ILE A 17 -1.28 -4.28 16.01
C ILE A 17 -1.22 -3.07 15.09
N MET A 18 -1.67 -1.89 15.54
CA MET A 18 -1.59 -0.65 14.76
C MET A 18 -0.14 -0.28 14.44
N ASP A 19 0.76 -0.38 15.42
CA ASP A 19 2.20 -0.16 15.20
C ASP A 19 2.76 -1.12 14.15
N ALA A 20 2.42 -2.41 14.23
CA ALA A 20 2.88 -3.40 13.26
C ALA A 20 2.38 -3.09 11.83
N VAL A 21 1.11 -2.70 11.70
CA VAL A 21 0.52 -2.27 10.42
C VAL A 21 1.22 -1.01 9.89
N GLU A 22 1.53 -0.03 10.75
CA GLU A 22 2.28 1.16 10.33
C GLU A 22 3.68 0.84 9.79
N HIS A 23 4.28 -0.25 10.28
CA HIS A 23 5.58 -0.76 9.85
C HIS A 23 5.51 -1.73 8.65
N GLY A 24 4.30 -2.01 8.14
CA GLY A 24 4.12 -2.78 6.92
C GLY A 24 3.57 -4.20 7.11
N GLU A 25 3.21 -4.61 8.32
CA GLU A 25 2.60 -5.93 8.52
C GLU A 25 1.13 -5.96 8.09
N GLU A 26 0.71 -7.12 7.59
CA GLU A 26 -0.64 -7.40 7.11
C GLU A 26 -1.28 -8.53 7.92
N PHE A 27 -2.57 -8.38 8.25
CA PHE A 27 -3.30 -9.33 9.07
C PHE A 27 -4.65 -9.71 8.45
N ILE A 28 -5.05 -10.97 8.63
CA ILE A 28 -6.42 -11.41 8.34
C ILE A 28 -7.22 -11.36 9.64
N VAL A 29 -8.27 -10.55 9.67
CA VAL A 29 -9.20 -10.51 10.79
C VAL A 29 -10.18 -11.67 10.66
N THR A 30 -10.31 -12.45 11.73
CA THR A 30 -11.22 -13.59 11.80
C THR A 30 -12.25 -13.43 12.92
N ARG A 31 -13.43 -13.99 12.71
CA ARG A 31 -14.48 -14.16 13.71
C ARG A 31 -14.83 -15.64 13.80
N ASN A 32 -14.55 -16.26 14.94
CA ASN A 32 -14.75 -17.70 15.16
C ASN A 32 -14.02 -18.58 14.11
N GLY A 33 -12.81 -18.20 13.71
CA GLY A 33 -12.03 -18.91 12.69
C GLY A 33 -12.42 -18.61 11.25
N THR A 34 -13.49 -17.86 11.01
CA THR A 34 -13.90 -17.44 9.67
C THR A 34 -13.28 -16.07 9.34
N PRO A 35 -12.53 -15.92 8.22
CA PRO A 35 -12.05 -14.63 7.76
C PRO A 35 -13.19 -13.66 7.48
N VAL A 36 -13.05 -12.42 7.96
CA VAL A 36 -14.05 -11.35 7.75
C VAL A 36 -13.48 -10.11 7.08
N GLY A 37 -12.16 -9.95 7.08
CA GLY A 37 -11.51 -8.83 6.43
C GLY A 37 -10.00 -8.84 6.64
N GLU A 38 -9.34 -7.84 6.08
CA GLU A 38 -7.91 -7.67 6.16
C GLU A 38 -7.58 -6.32 6.80
N LEU A 39 -6.52 -6.30 7.58
CA LEU A 39 -5.90 -5.08 8.08
C LEU A 39 -4.54 -4.94 7.40
N ILE A 40 -4.48 -4.04 6.41
CA ILE A 40 -3.30 -3.82 5.57
C ILE A 40 -2.78 -2.38 5.77
N PRO A 41 -1.46 -2.17 5.66
CA PRO A 41 -0.88 -0.84 5.67
C PRO A 41 -1.43 -0.01 4.50
N LEU A 42 -1.78 1.24 4.76
CA LEU A 42 -2.10 2.16 3.68
C LEU A 42 -0.87 2.38 2.81
N ARG A 43 -1.00 2.16 1.50
CA ARG A 43 0.08 2.46 0.56
C ARG A 43 0.36 3.95 0.61
N ARG A 44 1.48 4.31 1.24
CA ARG A 44 2.03 5.65 1.12
C ARG A 44 2.43 5.79 -0.34
N HIS A 45 1.69 6.56 -1.13
CA HIS A 45 2.18 7.01 -2.42
C HIS A 45 3.48 7.76 -2.14
N ARG A 46 4.62 7.10 -2.40
CA ARG A 46 5.92 7.76 -2.31
C ARG A 46 6.01 8.72 -3.48
N THR A 47 5.55 9.94 -3.27
CA THR A 47 5.89 11.05 -4.14
C THR A 47 7.33 11.42 -3.81
N VAL A 48 8.19 11.35 -4.82
CA VAL A 48 9.56 11.87 -4.74
C VAL A 48 9.58 13.24 -5.39
N THR A 49 10.44 14.14 -4.90
CA THR A 49 10.64 15.42 -5.58
C THR A 49 11.27 15.18 -6.95
N ARG A 50 11.11 16.16 -7.85
CA ARG A 50 11.76 16.09 -9.17
C ARG A 50 13.28 16.00 -9.04
N GLU A 51 13.89 16.72 -8.09
CA GLU A 51 15.33 16.64 -7.87
C GLU A 51 15.75 15.25 -7.37
N HIS A 52 15.01 14.67 -6.42
CA HIS A 52 15.33 13.34 -5.89
C HIS A 52 15.26 12.29 -7.00
N PHE A 53 14.20 12.31 -7.81
CA PHE A 53 14.05 11.42 -8.95
C PHE A 53 15.21 11.58 -9.95
N ALA A 54 15.54 12.82 -10.34
CA ALA A 54 16.64 13.08 -11.26
C ALA A 54 17.99 12.58 -10.70
N ALA A 55 18.23 12.76 -9.40
CA ALA A 55 19.46 12.30 -8.75
C ALA A 55 19.58 10.78 -8.74
N VAL A 56 18.52 10.05 -8.36
CA VAL A 56 18.56 8.57 -8.34
C VAL A 56 18.54 7.96 -9.75
N SER A 57 17.99 8.67 -10.73
CA SER A 57 17.91 8.23 -12.13
C SER A 57 19.07 8.70 -13.00
N ALA A 58 20.10 9.32 -12.43
CA ALA A 58 21.22 9.90 -13.20
C ALA A 58 21.95 8.88 -14.10
N ASN A 59 21.98 7.61 -13.69
CA ASN A 59 22.61 6.52 -14.45
C ASN A 59 21.59 5.60 -15.14
N ALA A 60 20.34 6.01 -15.23
CA ALA A 60 19.31 5.23 -15.91
C ALA A 60 19.56 5.21 -17.43
N PRO A 61 19.20 4.12 -18.13
CA PRO A 61 19.22 4.08 -19.58
C PRO A 61 18.37 5.20 -20.18
N VAL A 62 18.78 5.70 -21.35
CA VAL A 62 17.95 6.62 -22.12
C VAL A 62 16.71 5.86 -22.60
N ILE A 63 15.53 6.35 -22.21
CA ILE A 63 14.24 5.80 -22.64
C ILE A 63 13.51 6.83 -23.50
N ASP A 64 12.71 6.34 -24.44
CA ASP A 64 11.75 7.18 -25.15
C ASP A 64 10.67 7.65 -24.17
N ALA A 65 10.69 8.93 -23.84
CA ALA A 65 9.77 9.52 -22.87
C ALA A 65 8.30 9.50 -23.33
N ALA A 66 8.05 9.56 -24.64
CA ALA A 66 6.70 9.55 -25.19
C ALA A 66 6.11 8.13 -25.10
N LEU A 67 6.89 7.12 -25.49
CA LEU A 67 6.50 5.72 -25.38
C LEU A 67 6.27 5.32 -23.91
N PHE A 68 7.21 5.68 -23.03
CA PHE A 68 7.10 5.42 -21.60
C PHE A 68 5.83 6.03 -20.99
N ARG A 69 5.49 7.27 -21.35
CA ARG A 69 4.29 7.93 -20.84
C ARG A 69 3.01 7.24 -21.33
N ALA A 70 2.96 6.86 -22.61
CA ALA A 70 1.83 6.14 -23.18
C ALA A 70 1.61 4.73 -22.57
N ASP A 71 2.69 4.07 -22.13
CA ASP A 71 2.62 2.79 -21.40
C ASP A 71 2.17 3.00 -19.94
N ALA A 72 2.73 3.99 -19.25
CA ALA A 72 2.35 4.33 -17.87
C ALA A 72 0.86 4.71 -17.77
N ASP A 73 0.35 5.52 -18.71
CA ASP A 73 -1.06 5.93 -18.76
C ASP A 73 -2.00 4.74 -19.03
N ARG A 74 -1.53 3.71 -19.75
CA ARG A 74 -2.27 2.46 -19.98
C ARG A 74 -2.28 1.54 -18.76
N ALA A 75 -1.18 1.49 -18.03
CA ALA A 75 -1.01 0.61 -16.86
C ALA A 75 -1.67 1.15 -15.58
N GLY A 76 -2.01 2.45 -15.53
CA GLY A 76 -2.61 3.07 -14.35
C GLY A 76 -3.97 2.48 -13.98
N ASP A 77 -4.07 1.95 -12.75
CA ASP A 77 -5.34 1.53 -12.15
C ASP A 77 -6.16 2.76 -11.72
N ARG A 78 -7.24 3.03 -12.47
CA ARG A 78 -8.17 4.13 -12.20
C ARG A 78 -9.21 3.81 -11.12
N SER A 79 -9.16 2.63 -10.51
CA SER A 79 -10.11 2.21 -9.48
C SER A 79 -9.79 2.69 -8.07
N LEU A 80 -8.63 3.34 -7.85
CA LEU A 80 -8.32 4.09 -6.63
C LEU A 80 -9.18 5.35 -6.55
N GLN A 81 -10.49 5.16 -6.39
CA GLN A 81 -11.39 6.20 -5.90
C GLN A 81 -11.30 6.19 -4.38
N ASP A 82 -11.22 7.37 -3.77
CA ASP A 82 -11.39 7.50 -2.32
C ASP A 82 -12.83 7.07 -1.99
N PRO A 83 -13.04 5.94 -1.27
CA PRO A 83 -14.35 5.40 -0.99
C PRO A 83 -15.20 6.28 -0.06
N TYR A 84 -14.64 7.39 0.46
CA TYR A 84 -15.30 8.34 1.35
C TYR A 84 -15.50 9.73 0.75
N VAL A 85 -15.06 9.97 -0.50
CA VAL A 85 -15.44 11.19 -1.23
C VAL A 85 -16.89 11.05 -1.69
N ARG A 86 -17.79 11.79 -1.03
CA ARG A 86 -19.18 12.01 -1.47
C ARG A 86 -19.27 13.23 -2.37
#